data_AF-A0A846E5U8-F1
#
_entry.id   AF-A0A846E5U8-F1
#
_cell.length_a   1.000
_cell.length_b   1.000
_cell.length_c   1.000
_cell.angle_alpha   90.00
_cell.angle_beta   90.00
_cell.angle_gamma   90.00
#
_symmetry.space_group_name_H-M   'P 1'
#
loop_
_entity.id
_entity.type
_entity.pdbx_description
1 polymer ?
#
loop_
_entity_poly.entity_id
_entity_poly.type
_entity_poly.pdbx_seq_one_letter_code
_entity_poly.pdbx_strand_id
1 'polypeptide(L)'
;LLDSAASGWNTVEREGISIRHPARFVLVGSGNPEEGELRPQLLDRFGMHAEIRTVKEPVLRVKIVEERGYFDQNPHKYIEQHQSEQEVLQKQIVMAQERLAEVEMDYDFRVNISEVCSELDVDGLRGDIVTNRAAKALAAFEGRTEVTVDDIRRVITLCLRHRLRKDPLESIDSGYKVLKSFNRVFGVEAAEED
;
A
#
# COMPACT_ATOMS: atom_id res chain seq x y z
N LEU A 1 5.87 -5.30 -18.47
CA LEU A 1 5.74 -5.68 -17.04
C LEU A 1 4.77 -4.77 -16.30
N LEU A 2 5.08 -3.48 -16.06
CA LEU A 2 4.14 -2.54 -15.41
C LEU A 2 2.80 -2.46 -16.16
N ASP A 3 2.85 -2.32 -17.48
CA ASP A 3 1.64 -2.28 -18.31
C ASP A 3 0.89 -3.62 -18.33
N SER A 4 1.62 -4.73 -18.21
CA SER A 4 1.06 -6.07 -18.11
C SER A 4 0.35 -6.28 -16.77
N ALA A 5 0.92 -5.80 -15.66
CA ALA A 5 0.33 -5.85 -14.33
C ALA A 5 -0.94 -4.98 -14.24
N ALA A 6 -0.93 -3.80 -14.87
CA ALA A 6 -2.08 -2.91 -14.90
C ALA A 6 -3.22 -3.41 -15.81
N SER A 7 -2.89 -3.94 -16.99
CA SER A 7 -3.89 -4.42 -17.96
C SER A 7 -4.35 -5.86 -17.73
N GLY A 8 -3.55 -6.66 -17.00
CA GLY A 8 -3.76 -8.09 -16.85
C GLY A 8 -3.45 -8.92 -18.10
N TRP A 9 -2.83 -8.31 -19.12
CA TRP A 9 -2.45 -8.94 -20.38
C TRP A 9 -1.01 -8.62 -20.75
N ASN A 10 -0.26 -9.63 -21.18
CA ASN A 10 1.06 -9.41 -21.76
C ASN A 10 0.97 -9.48 -23.28
N THR A 11 1.38 -8.41 -23.95
CA THR A 11 1.43 -8.32 -25.42
C THR A 11 2.89 -8.35 -25.85
N VAL A 12 3.24 -9.30 -26.72
CA VAL A 12 4.58 -9.45 -27.29
C VAL A 12 4.49 -9.16 -28.78
N GLU A 13 5.01 -8.01 -29.19
CA GLU A 13 5.09 -7.57 -30.58
C GLU A 13 6.56 -7.45 -30.98
N ARG A 14 7.09 -8.49 -31.64
CA ARG A 14 8.49 -8.55 -32.11
C ARG A 14 8.58 -9.39 -33.38
N GLU A 15 9.42 -8.94 -34.32
CA GLU A 15 9.78 -9.72 -35.52
C GLU A 15 8.57 -10.15 -36.36
N GLY A 16 7.53 -9.30 -36.44
CA GLY A 16 6.30 -9.60 -37.17
C GLY A 16 5.35 -10.57 -36.45
N ILE A 17 5.69 -10.99 -35.23
CA ILE A 17 4.86 -11.81 -34.36
C ILE A 17 4.13 -10.89 -33.37
N SER A 18 2.81 -11.07 -33.27
CA SER A 18 1.95 -10.39 -32.29
C SER A 18 1.19 -11.44 -31.49
N ILE A 19 1.62 -11.68 -30.25
CA ILE A 19 1.00 -12.64 -29.33
C ILE A 19 0.48 -11.92 -28.09
N ARG A 20 -0.69 -12.34 -27.60
CA ARG A 20 -1.25 -11.88 -26.32
C ARG A 20 -1.60 -13.06 -25.44
N HIS A 21 -1.24 -12.97 -24.15
CA HIS A 21 -1.63 -13.97 -23.16
C HIS A 21 -2.02 -13.31 -21.82
N PRO A 22 -2.87 -13.97 -21.00
CA PRO A 22 -3.23 -13.47 -19.68
C PRO A 22 -2.00 -13.31 -18.77
N ALA A 23 -1.97 -12.23 -17.98
CA ALA A 23 -0.90 -11.89 -17.06
C ALA A 23 -1.45 -11.08 -15.87
N ARG A 24 -2.36 -11.67 -15.09
CA ARG A 24 -2.87 -11.07 -13.84
C ARG A 24 -1.99 -11.50 -12.67
N PHE A 25 -1.23 -10.56 -12.12
CA PHE A 25 -0.34 -10.80 -10.98
C PHE A 25 -0.19 -9.54 -10.14
N VAL A 26 0.20 -9.70 -8.87
CA VAL A 26 0.59 -8.58 -8.01
C VAL A 26 2.05 -8.26 -8.29
N LEU A 27 2.32 -7.04 -8.74
CA LEU A 27 3.69 -6.56 -8.96
C LEU A 27 4.26 -6.01 -7.66
N VAL A 28 5.36 -6.59 -7.19
CA VAL A 28 6.14 -6.08 -6.06
C VAL A 28 7.52 -5.70 -6.57
N GLY A 29 7.88 -4.43 -6.38
CA GLY A 29 9.23 -3.91 -6.64
C GLY A 29 9.93 -3.61 -5.33
N SER A 30 11.21 -3.97 -5.23
CA SER A 30 12.09 -3.56 -4.13
C SER A 30 13.23 -2.75 -4.73
N GLY A 31 13.62 -1.66 -4.06
CA GLY A 31 14.71 -0.80 -4.48
C GLY A 31 15.58 -0.43 -3.29
N ASN A 32 16.88 -0.33 -3.53
CA ASN A 32 17.84 0.17 -2.54
C ASN A 32 17.99 1.69 -2.73
N PRO A 33 17.69 2.52 -1.71
CA PRO A 33 17.84 3.98 -1.81
C PRO A 33 19.25 4.43 -2.24
N GLU A 34 20.29 3.66 -1.90
CA GLU A 34 21.68 3.94 -2.24
C GLU A 34 21.99 3.81 -3.75
N GLU A 35 21.15 3.09 -4.51
CA GLU A 35 21.31 2.89 -5.96
C GLU A 35 20.66 4.01 -6.79
N GLY A 36 20.13 5.03 -6.11
CA GLY A 36 19.41 6.14 -6.72
C GLY A 36 17.90 5.93 -6.76
N GLU A 37 17.17 7.04 -6.91
CA GLU A 37 15.72 7.00 -6.94
C GLU A 37 15.18 6.53 -8.30
N LEU A 38 14.09 5.75 -8.28
CA LEU A 38 13.36 5.42 -9.49
C LEU A 38 12.82 6.70 -10.14
N ARG A 39 12.83 6.73 -11.48
CA ARG A 39 12.26 7.84 -12.24
C ARG A 39 10.80 8.08 -11.82
N PRO A 40 10.37 9.34 -11.60
CA PRO A 40 9.00 9.65 -11.15
C PRO A 40 7.91 9.02 -12.01
N GLN A 41 8.12 8.90 -13.32
CA GLN A 41 7.15 8.28 -14.25
C GLN A 41 6.91 6.78 -13.99
N LEU A 42 7.88 6.08 -13.38
CA LEU A 42 7.75 4.67 -12.99
C LEU A 42 7.14 4.55 -11.60
N LEU A 43 7.56 5.39 -10.65
CA LEU A 43 7.01 5.43 -9.30
C LEU A 43 5.50 5.70 -9.32
N ASP A 44 5.04 6.64 -10.15
CA ASP A 44 3.62 6.95 -10.27
C ASP A 44 2.77 5.74 -10.72
N ARG A 45 3.36 4.78 -11.44
CA ARG A 45 2.68 3.54 -11.88
C ARG A 45 2.58 2.48 -10.77
N PHE A 46 3.31 2.62 -9.66
CA PHE A 46 3.09 1.79 -8.48
C PHE A 46 1.89 2.32 -7.69
N GLY A 47 1.00 1.41 -7.29
CA GLY A 47 -0.16 1.77 -6.48
C GLY A 47 0.27 2.32 -5.13
N MET A 48 1.06 1.54 -4.39
CA MET A 48 1.49 1.86 -3.03
C MET A 48 3.01 1.86 -2.91
N HIS A 49 3.53 2.67 -1.99
CA HIS A 49 4.93 2.73 -1.58
C HIS A 49 5.05 2.48 -0.08
N ALA A 50 5.53 1.29 0.28
CA ALA A 50 5.83 0.90 1.65
C ALA A 50 7.32 1.08 1.94
N GLU A 51 7.64 1.79 3.02
CA GLU A 51 9.00 1.95 3.52
C GLU A 51 9.22 0.93 4.65
N ILE A 52 10.24 0.10 4.52
CA ILE A 52 10.60 -0.88 5.55
C ILE A 52 11.69 -0.26 6.41
N ARG A 53 11.40 -0.05 7.70
CA ARG A 53 12.37 0.43 8.68
C ARG A 53 12.83 -0.73 9.56
N THR A 54 14.12 -0.75 9.88
CA THR A 54 14.66 -1.73 10.83
C THR A 54 14.05 -1.51 12.20
N VAL A 55 13.55 -2.58 12.82
CA VAL A 55 13.02 -2.56 14.18
C VAL A 55 14.12 -2.08 15.14
N LYS A 56 13.81 -1.02 15.90
CA LYS A 56 14.77 -0.41 16.86
C LYS A 56 14.65 -0.99 18.26
N GLU A 57 13.47 -1.47 18.64
CA GLU A 57 13.20 -2.00 19.97
C GLU A 57 14.02 -3.27 20.25
N PRO A 58 14.90 -3.27 21.28
CA PRO A 58 15.79 -4.39 21.55
C PRO A 58 15.06 -5.73 21.76
N VAL A 59 13.93 -5.72 22.46
CA VAL A 59 13.14 -6.92 22.76
C VAL A 59 12.60 -7.56 21.49
N LEU A 60 12.00 -6.75 20.59
CA LEU A 60 11.52 -7.24 19.30
C LEU A 60 12.67 -7.74 18.41
N ARG A 61 13.84 -7.10 18.45
CA ARG A 61 15.02 -7.56 17.70
C ARG A 61 15.49 -8.94 18.15
N VAL A 62 15.57 -9.17 19.46
CA VAL A 62 15.91 -10.49 20.02
C VAL A 62 14.88 -11.52 19.58
N LYS A 63 13.58 -11.20 19.71
CA LYS A 63 12.50 -12.08 19.28
C LYS A 63 12.63 -12.48 17.81
N ILE A 64 12.88 -11.54 16.89
CA ILE A 64 13.05 -11.85 15.46
C ILE A 64 14.21 -12.83 15.22
N VAL A 65 15.34 -12.65 15.92
CA VAL A 65 16.50 -13.55 15.80
C VAL A 65 16.19 -14.94 16.36
N GLU A 66 15.50 -15.03 17.49
CA GLU A 66 15.07 -16.29 18.09
C GLU A 66 14.09 -17.05 17.19
N GLU A 67 13.05 -16.36 16.68
CA GLU A 67 12.07 -16.90 15.74
C GLU A 67 12.75 -17.44 14.47
N ARG A 68 13.72 -16.70 13.92
CA ARG A 68 14.49 -17.13 12.76
C ARG A 68 15.32 -18.38 13.07
N GLY A 69 16.04 -18.39 14.19
CA GLY A 69 16.84 -19.53 14.61
C GLY A 69 15.99 -20.78 14.88
N TYR A 70 14.80 -20.60 15.44
CA TYR A 70 13.85 -21.69 15.68
C TYR A 70 13.31 -22.28 14.37
N PHE A 71 12.97 -21.42 13.39
CA PHE A 71 12.61 -21.85 12.04
C PHE A 71 13.75 -22.62 11.34
N ASP A 72 14.99 -22.10 11.38
CA ASP A 72 16.14 -22.74 10.74
C ASP A 72 16.45 -24.13 11.32
N GLN A 73 16.16 -24.37 12.61
CA GLN A 73 16.35 -25.66 13.26
C GLN A 73 15.20 -26.65 13.02
N ASN A 74 13.94 -26.19 13.05
CA ASN A 74 12.77 -27.06 12.95
C ASN A 74 11.66 -26.44 12.06
N PRO A 75 11.85 -26.36 10.73
CA PRO A 75 10.91 -25.66 9.84
C PRO A 75 9.48 -26.22 9.92
N HIS A 76 9.32 -27.54 9.96
CA HIS A 76 8.00 -28.18 9.99
C HIS A 76 7.22 -27.86 11.26
N LYS A 77 7.89 -27.87 12.43
CA LYS A 77 7.26 -27.55 13.71
C LYS A 77 6.89 -26.07 13.79
N TYR A 78 7.71 -25.19 13.22
CA TYR A 78 7.39 -23.76 13.09
C TYR A 78 6.12 -23.52 12.28
N ILE A 79 6.02 -24.16 11.12
CA ILE A 79 4.86 -24.06 10.22
C ILE A 79 3.61 -24.59 10.93
N GLU A 80 3.71 -25.75 11.58
CA GLU A 80 2.59 -26.34 12.33
C GLU A 80 2.09 -25.43 13.45
N GLN A 81 3.00 -24.78 14.19
CA GLN A 81 2.64 -23.84 15.26
C GLN A 81 1.87 -22.61 14.77
N HIS A 82 2.16 -22.13 13.55
CA HIS A 82 1.52 -20.94 12.98
C HIS A 82 0.38 -21.28 12.00
N GLN A 83 0.08 -22.56 11.80
CA GLN A 83 -0.90 -23.02 10.82
C GLN A 83 -2.29 -22.43 11.06
N SER A 84 -2.73 -22.36 12.33
CA SER A 84 -4.02 -21.78 12.70
C SER A 84 -4.13 -20.29 12.35
N GLU A 85 -3.07 -19.51 12.62
CA GLU A 85 -3.01 -18.09 12.28
C GLU A 85 -3.01 -17.87 10.76
N GLN A 86 -2.28 -18.69 10.01
CA GLN A 86 -2.28 -18.67 8.54
C GLN A 86 -3.67 -18.97 7.97
N GLU A 87 -4.38 -19.97 8.52
CA GLU A 87 -5.74 -20.31 8.10
C GLU A 87 -6.75 -19.19 8.39
N VAL A 88 -6.61 -18.53 9.55
CA VAL A 88 -7.45 -17.37 9.90
C VAL A 88 -7.21 -16.23 8.90
N LEU A 89 -5.95 -15.87 8.64
CA LEU A 89 -5.60 -14.82 7.69
C LEU A 89 -6.06 -15.17 6.26
N GLN A 90 -5.89 -16.41 5.84
CA GLN A 90 -6.35 -16.89 4.53
C GLN A 90 -7.87 -16.72 4.38
N LYS A 91 -8.66 -17.16 5.38
CA LYS A 91 -10.12 -16.99 5.38
C LYS A 91 -10.49 -15.51 5.34
N GLN A 92 -9.80 -14.67 6.11
CA GLN A 92 -10.03 -13.23 6.13
C GLN A 92 -9.82 -12.60 4.74
N ILE A 93 -8.75 -12.98 4.03
CA ILE A 93 -8.47 -12.50 2.67
C ILE A 93 -9.57 -12.92 1.69
N VAL A 94 -10.00 -14.19 1.71
CA VAL A 94 -11.07 -14.68 0.83
C VAL A 94 -12.38 -13.95 1.08
N MET A 95 -12.79 -13.82 2.34
CA MET A 95 -14.01 -13.09 2.71
C MET A 95 -13.93 -11.60 2.32
N ALA A 96 -12.75 -10.99 2.41
CA ALA A 96 -12.55 -9.60 1.98
C ALA A 96 -12.74 -9.43 0.47
N GLN A 97 -12.23 -10.38 -0.33
CA GLN A 97 -12.38 -10.37 -1.79
C GLN A 97 -13.86 -10.46 -2.20
N GLU A 98 -14.63 -11.32 -1.53
CA GLU A 98 -16.07 -11.47 -1.75
C GLU A 98 -16.84 -10.21 -1.34
N ARG A 99 -16.54 -9.65 -0.16
CA ARG A 99 -17.20 -8.46 0.40
C ARG A 99 -16.90 -7.18 -0.39
N LEU A 100 -15.76 -7.09 -1.06
CA LEU A 100 -15.27 -5.85 -1.68
C LEU A 100 -16.30 -5.20 -2.62
N ALA A 101 -17.13 -6.00 -3.31
CA ALA A 101 -18.17 -5.50 -4.22
C ALA A 101 -19.29 -4.73 -3.50
N GLU A 102 -19.50 -4.99 -2.21
CA GLU A 102 -20.53 -4.38 -1.36
C GLU A 102 -20.00 -3.19 -0.57
N VAL A 103 -18.69 -2.91 -0.60
CA VAL A 103 -18.11 -1.83 0.19
C VAL A 103 -18.39 -0.47 -0.44
N GLU A 104 -19.08 0.37 0.32
CA GLU A 104 -19.41 1.74 -0.05
C GLU A 104 -18.51 2.76 0.65
N MET A 105 -18.37 3.91 -0.01
CA MET A 105 -17.64 5.06 0.53
C MET A 105 -18.51 6.30 0.34
N ASP A 106 -18.68 7.06 1.41
CA ASP A 106 -19.41 8.33 1.39
C ASP A 106 -18.88 9.24 0.28
N TYR A 107 -19.78 10.02 -0.32
CA TYR A 107 -19.40 11.05 -1.27
C TYR A 107 -18.46 12.09 -0.64
N ASP A 108 -18.71 12.49 0.60
CA ASP A 108 -17.89 13.51 1.27
C ASP A 108 -16.46 13.01 1.49
N PHE A 109 -16.28 11.72 1.82
CA PHE A 109 -14.95 11.12 1.90
C PHE A 109 -14.22 11.09 0.56
N ARG A 110 -14.93 10.88 -0.55
CA ARG A 110 -14.35 10.92 -1.89
C ARG A 110 -13.89 12.32 -2.27
N VAL A 111 -14.67 13.34 -1.91
CA VAL A 111 -14.31 14.75 -2.08
C VAL A 111 -13.08 15.08 -1.25
N ASN A 112 -13.07 14.70 0.03
CA ASN A 112 -11.94 14.95 0.94
C ASN A 112 -10.65 14.26 0.47
N ILE A 113 -10.72 13.02 -0.05
CA ILE A 113 -9.55 12.35 -0.66
C ILE A 113 -9.02 13.17 -1.83
N SER A 114 -9.92 13.68 -2.69
CA SER A 114 -9.54 14.46 -3.86
C SER A 114 -8.95 15.82 -3.46
N GLU A 115 -9.47 16.44 -2.41
CA GLU A 115 -8.93 17.67 -1.82
C GLU A 115 -7.50 17.44 -1.30
N VAL A 116 -7.26 16.36 -0.54
CA VAL A 116 -5.89 15.99 -0.10
C VAL A 116 -4.95 15.81 -1.30
N CYS A 117 -5.39 15.12 -2.35
CA CYS A 117 -4.57 14.93 -3.56
C CYS A 117 -4.26 16.26 -4.25
N SER A 118 -5.23 17.18 -4.30
CA SER A 118 -5.07 18.52 -4.87
C SER A 118 -4.16 19.41 -4.02
N GLU A 119 -4.27 19.39 -2.70
CA GLU A 119 -3.41 20.17 -1.80
C GLU A 119 -1.95 19.74 -1.84
N LEU A 120 -1.71 18.47 -2.17
CA LEU A 120 -0.39 17.86 -2.27
C LEU A 120 0.22 17.94 -3.67
N ASP A 121 -0.43 18.65 -4.61
CA ASP A 121 0.00 18.79 -6.01
C ASP A 121 0.30 17.43 -6.69
N VAL A 122 -0.53 16.42 -6.41
CA VAL A 122 -0.39 15.08 -7.02
C VAL A 122 -0.72 15.14 -8.50
N ASP A 123 0.16 14.57 -9.34
CA ASP A 123 -0.02 14.56 -10.78
C ASP A 123 -1.15 13.59 -11.22
N GLY A 124 -2.23 14.15 -11.76
CA GLY A 124 -3.37 13.39 -12.29
C GLY A 124 -4.21 12.69 -11.21
N LEU A 125 -5.12 11.80 -11.64
CA LEU A 125 -6.15 11.22 -10.76
C LEU A 125 -5.77 9.85 -10.15
N ARG A 126 -4.52 9.43 -10.33
CA ARG A 126 -4.11 8.08 -9.93
C ARG A 126 -4.01 7.95 -8.41
N GLY A 127 -3.59 9.02 -7.72
CA GLY A 127 -3.60 9.08 -6.26
C GLY A 127 -5.00 8.86 -5.68
N ASP A 128 -5.99 9.53 -6.25
CA ASP A 128 -7.40 9.47 -5.87
C ASP A 128 -7.94 8.05 -6.04
N ILE A 129 -7.75 7.46 -7.22
CA ILE A 129 -8.23 6.11 -7.55
C ILE A 129 -7.63 5.06 -6.62
N VAL A 130 -6.32 5.13 -6.38
CA VAL A 130 -5.64 4.15 -5.54
C VAL A 130 -6.06 4.29 -4.08
N THR A 131 -6.15 5.51 -3.56
CA THR A 131 -6.57 5.77 -2.17
C THR A 131 -8.00 5.27 -1.93
N ASN A 132 -8.91 5.55 -2.86
CA ASN A 132 -10.28 5.04 -2.82
C ASN A 132 -10.35 3.51 -2.77
N ARG A 133 -9.61 2.84 -3.68
CA ARG A 133 -9.57 1.37 -3.74
C ARG A 133 -8.94 0.77 -2.50
N ALA A 134 -7.88 1.38 -1.98
CA ALA A 134 -7.17 0.94 -0.79
C ALA A 134 -8.04 1.02 0.46
N ALA A 135 -8.76 2.14 0.65
CA ALA A 135 -9.64 2.31 1.80
C ALA A 135 -10.81 1.32 1.77
N LYS A 136 -11.41 1.08 0.59
CA LYS A 136 -12.44 0.04 0.42
C LYS A 136 -11.89 -1.36 0.70
N ALA A 137 -10.68 -1.67 0.21
CA ALA A 137 -10.02 -2.96 0.45
C ALA A 137 -9.71 -3.18 1.94
N LEU A 138 -9.32 -2.13 2.67
CA LEU A 138 -9.07 -2.22 4.11
C LEU A 138 -10.37 -2.44 4.89
N ALA A 139 -11.43 -1.68 4.59
CA ALA A 139 -12.75 -1.89 5.19
C ALA A 139 -13.27 -3.32 4.93
N ALA A 140 -13.12 -3.81 3.69
CA ALA A 140 -13.45 -5.19 3.33
C ALA A 140 -12.63 -6.20 4.14
N PHE A 141 -11.33 -5.97 4.28
CA PHE A 141 -10.41 -6.84 5.03
C PHE A 141 -10.79 -6.91 6.52
N GLU A 142 -11.30 -5.83 7.09
CA GLU A 142 -11.73 -5.75 8.48
C GLU A 142 -13.19 -6.16 8.72
N GLY A 143 -13.87 -6.75 7.73
CA GLY A 143 -15.22 -7.26 7.94
C GLY A 143 -16.34 -6.26 7.67
N ARG A 144 -16.03 -5.03 7.25
CA ARG A 144 -16.99 -3.91 7.12
C ARG A 144 -17.37 -3.63 5.67
N THR A 145 -18.55 -3.04 5.47
CA THR A 145 -19.09 -2.61 4.17
C THR A 145 -19.11 -1.09 4.00
N GLU A 146 -18.67 -0.35 5.01
CA GLU A 146 -18.59 1.11 4.98
C GLU A 146 -17.17 1.54 5.33
N VAL A 147 -16.61 2.40 4.47
CA VAL A 147 -15.30 3.02 4.69
C VAL A 147 -15.42 4.07 5.79
N THR A 148 -14.47 4.06 6.71
CA THR A 148 -14.33 5.04 7.79
C THR A 148 -13.17 5.99 7.53
N VAL A 149 -13.12 7.11 8.27
CA VAL A 149 -11.97 8.03 8.24
C VAL A 149 -10.66 7.32 8.64
N ASP A 150 -10.72 6.38 9.59
CA ASP A 150 -9.54 5.63 10.02
C ASP A 150 -8.98 4.72 8.91
N ASP A 151 -9.85 4.13 8.08
CA ASP A 151 -9.41 3.34 6.93
C ASP A 151 -8.57 4.17 5.98
N ILE A 152 -9.07 5.36 5.64
CA ILE A 152 -8.41 6.30 4.73
C ILE A 152 -7.08 6.72 5.35
N ARG A 153 -7.07 7.11 6.63
CA ARG A 153 -5.87 7.51 7.37
C ARG A 153 -4.76 6.47 7.29
N ARG A 154 -5.08 5.18 7.43
CA ARG A 154 -4.11 4.08 7.47
C ARG A 154 -3.50 3.75 6.11
N VAL A 155 -4.21 4.04 5.00
CA VAL A 155 -3.72 3.73 3.65
C VAL A 155 -3.18 4.93 2.89
N ILE A 156 -3.60 6.16 3.22
CA ILE A 156 -3.35 7.35 2.39
C ILE A 156 -1.86 7.63 2.22
N THR A 157 -1.06 7.46 3.28
CA THR A 157 0.40 7.63 3.23
C THR A 157 1.06 6.64 2.27
N LEU A 158 0.61 5.38 2.26
CA LEU A 158 1.10 4.37 1.33
C LEU A 158 0.74 4.72 -0.12
N CYS A 159 -0.39 5.38 -0.34
CA CYS A 159 -0.91 5.68 -1.68
C CYS A 159 -0.30 6.94 -2.30
N LEU A 160 0.06 7.94 -1.48
CA LEU A 160 0.42 9.29 -1.95
C LEU A 160 1.88 9.67 -1.76
N ARG A 161 2.61 9.09 -0.80
CA ARG A 161 3.93 9.62 -0.43
C ARG A 161 4.97 9.62 -1.55
N HIS A 162 4.91 8.64 -2.46
CA HIS A 162 5.78 8.52 -3.63
C HIS A 162 5.29 9.32 -4.84
N ARG A 163 4.12 9.94 -4.75
CA ARG A 163 3.54 10.82 -5.77
C ARG A 163 3.81 12.30 -5.49
N LEU A 164 4.39 12.62 -4.33
CA LEU A 164 4.80 13.97 -3.98
C LEU A 164 6.00 14.40 -4.80
N ARG A 165 5.97 15.64 -5.28
CA ARG A 165 7.14 16.30 -5.83
C ARG A 165 8.08 16.64 -4.68
N LYS A 166 9.29 16.06 -4.70
CA LYS A 166 10.34 16.41 -3.74
C LYS A 166 11.01 17.70 -4.19
N ASP A 167 10.86 18.78 -3.43
CA ASP A 167 11.76 19.92 -3.53
C ASP A 167 13.11 19.52 -2.90
N PRO A 168 14.24 19.60 -3.62
CA PRO A 168 15.56 19.29 -3.07
C PRO A 168 15.94 20.07 -1.81
N LEU A 169 15.27 21.20 -1.54
CA LEU A 169 15.50 22.06 -0.38
C LEU A 169 14.64 21.68 0.83
N GLU A 170 13.67 20.79 0.69
CA GLU A 170 12.77 20.41 1.77
C GLU A 170 13.30 19.26 2.61
N SER A 171 13.37 19.49 3.92
CA SER A 171 13.82 18.50 4.91
C SER A 171 12.68 17.66 5.52
N ILE A 172 11.44 17.88 5.10
CA ILE A 172 10.25 17.27 5.71
C ILE A 172 9.97 15.91 5.06
N ASP A 173 9.77 14.87 5.88
CA ASP A 173 9.36 13.54 5.40
C ASP A 173 8.06 13.63 4.58
N SER A 174 8.09 13.06 3.38
CA SER A 174 6.95 12.94 2.48
C SER A 174 5.74 12.28 3.17
N GLY A 175 5.99 11.30 4.05
CA GLY A 175 4.92 10.65 4.83
C GLY A 175 4.21 11.59 5.80
N TYR A 176 4.98 12.39 6.54
CA TYR A 176 4.45 13.40 7.46
C TYR A 176 3.60 14.46 6.74
N LYS A 177 4.02 14.93 5.57
CA LYS A 177 3.23 15.90 4.79
C LYS A 177 1.86 15.35 4.39
N VAL A 178 1.81 14.09 3.94
CA VAL A 178 0.54 13.45 3.58
C VAL A 178 -0.39 13.40 4.79
N LEU A 179 0.11 12.95 5.95
CA LEU A 179 -0.68 12.89 7.18
C LEU A 179 -1.15 14.26 7.65
N LYS A 180 -0.30 15.30 7.52
CA LYS A 180 -0.65 16.67 7.89
C LYS A 180 -1.77 17.23 7.02
N SER A 181 -1.72 17.03 5.69
CA SER A 181 -2.80 17.43 4.78
C SER A 181 -4.08 16.63 5.05
N PHE A 182 -3.95 15.30 5.25
CA PHE A 182 -5.08 14.45 5.63
C PHE A 182 -5.78 14.96 6.90
N ASN A 183 -5.03 15.19 7.99
CA ASN A 183 -5.59 15.65 9.26
C ASN A 183 -6.30 17.00 9.11
N ARG A 184 -5.75 17.91 8.30
CA ARG A 184 -6.38 19.20 8.01
C ARG A 184 -7.71 19.03 7.27
N VAL A 185 -7.73 18.28 6.18
CA VAL A 185 -8.92 18.12 5.33
C VAL A 185 -10.02 17.33 6.05
N PHE A 186 -9.65 16.28 6.78
CA PHE A 186 -10.61 15.45 7.51
C PHE A 186 -10.95 15.97 8.91
N GLY A 187 -10.36 17.10 9.34
CA GLY A 187 -10.61 17.69 10.65
C GLY A 187 -10.20 16.79 11.83
N VAL A 188 -9.17 15.96 11.65
CA VAL A 188 -8.68 15.04 12.68
C VAL A 188 -7.57 15.74 13.46
N GLU A 189 -7.66 15.76 14.79
CA GLU A 189 -6.58 16.27 15.64
C GLU A 189 -5.31 15.44 15.39
N ALA A 190 -4.18 16.11 15.15
CA ALA A 190 -2.91 15.43 15.04
C ALA A 190 -2.63 14.76 16.39
N ALA A 191 -2.52 13.43 16.41
CA ALA A 191 -1.98 12.75 17.58
C ALA A 191 -0.58 13.35 17.83
N GLU A 192 -0.39 13.97 19.00
CA GLU A 192 0.93 14.36 19.47
C GLU A 192 1.80 13.10 19.47
N GLU A 193 2.85 13.07 18.65
CA GLU A 193 3.80 11.96 18.65
C GLU A 193 4.62 12.04 19.96
N ASP A 194 4.39 11.08 20.86
CA ASP A 194 5.30 10.74 21.98
C ASP A 194 6.58 10.05 21.49
#